data_AF-A0A7S0U5H1-F1
#
_entry.id   AF-A0A7S0U5H1-F1
#
_cell.length_a   1.000
_cell.length_b   1.000
_cell.length_c   1.000
_cell.angle_alpha   90.00
_cell.angle_beta   90.00
_cell.angle_gamma   90.00
#
_symmetry.space_group_name_H-M   'P 1'
#
loop_
_entity.id
_entity.type
_entity.pdbx_description
1 polymer ?
#
loop_
_entity_poly.entity_id
_entity_poly.type
_entity_poly.pdbx_seq_one_letter_code
_entity_poly.pdbx_strand_id
1 'polypeptide(L)'
;QAWEPAGRAKFWNSAWLMIMTGTTVGYGDFFPHTYPGRMVCGIFAVCGIVIVGLVTASISSAFQWDWQEQSVLLHVQQQVAKRSLKQAASQLIGTFIVRRRRKGSKRAGVIVPQ
;
A
#
# COMPACT_ATOMS: atom_id res chain seq x y z
N GLN A 1 19.19 -39.29 -34.15
CA GLN A 1 18.78 -37.92 -33.77
C GLN A 1 18.73 -37.09 -35.03
N ALA A 2 17.66 -37.30 -35.79
CA ALA A 2 17.64 -37.09 -37.22
C ALA A 2 16.70 -35.92 -37.56
N TRP A 3 17.21 -35.01 -38.39
CA TRP A 3 16.49 -34.09 -39.28
C TRP A 3 15.33 -33.23 -38.70
N GLU A 4 15.56 -31.94 -38.44
CA GLU A 4 14.53 -30.91 -38.64
C GLU A 4 14.93 -29.96 -39.80
N PRO A 5 14.46 -30.25 -41.03
CA PRO A 5 14.64 -29.40 -42.19
C PRO A 5 13.50 -28.38 -42.28
N ALA A 6 13.61 -27.29 -41.53
CA ALA A 6 12.97 -26.00 -41.83
C ALA A 6 13.56 -24.94 -40.89
N GLY A 7 14.06 -23.82 -41.42
CA GLY A 7 14.45 -22.67 -40.58
C GLY A 7 13.31 -22.19 -39.68
N ARG A 8 12.06 -22.42 -40.10
CA ARG A 8 10.83 -22.06 -39.38
C ARG A 8 10.66 -22.82 -38.06
N ALA A 9 10.92 -24.12 -38.03
CA ALA A 9 10.76 -24.95 -36.82
C ALA A 9 11.75 -24.52 -35.71
N LYS A 10 13.02 -24.27 -36.10
CA LYS A 10 14.05 -23.76 -35.18
C LYS A 10 13.69 -22.41 -34.55
N PHE A 11 13.11 -21.51 -35.35
CA PHE A 11 12.62 -20.22 -34.85
C PHE A 11 11.51 -20.40 -33.80
N TRP A 12 10.51 -21.22 -34.10
CA TRP A 12 9.41 -21.49 -33.16
C TRP A 12 9.86 -22.16 -31.87
N ASN A 13 10.78 -23.14 -31.95
CA ASN A 13 11.37 -23.78 -30.77
C ASN A 13 12.17 -22.78 -29.92
N SER A 14 12.87 -21.84 -30.56
CA SER A 14 13.59 -20.76 -29.86
C SER A 14 12.62 -19.77 -29.21
N ALA A 15 11.54 -19.40 -29.90
CA ALA A 15 10.49 -18.54 -29.34
C ALA A 15 9.81 -19.21 -28.14
N TRP A 16 9.48 -20.49 -28.24
CA TRP A 16 8.93 -21.29 -27.14
C TRP A 16 9.87 -21.32 -25.92
N LEU A 17 11.16 -21.58 -26.14
CA LEU A 17 12.19 -21.51 -25.10
C LEU A 17 12.22 -20.13 -24.42
N MET A 18 12.18 -19.04 -25.18
CA MET A 18 12.18 -17.68 -24.63
C MET A 18 10.91 -17.41 -23.81
N ILE A 19 9.74 -17.85 -24.29
CA ILE A 19 8.48 -17.70 -23.54
C ILE A 19 8.56 -18.47 -22.23
N MET A 20 8.99 -19.74 -22.25
CA MET A 20 9.09 -20.59 -21.05
C MET A 20 10.11 -20.11 -20.04
N THR A 21 11.21 -19.53 -20.52
CA THR A 21 12.22 -18.91 -19.65
C THR A 21 11.69 -17.62 -19.04
N GLY A 22 10.97 -16.81 -19.82
CA GLY A 22 10.42 -15.52 -19.37
C GLY A 22 9.27 -15.67 -18.38
N THR A 23 8.46 -16.73 -18.53
CA THR A 23 7.42 -17.10 -17.55
C THR A 23 7.96 -17.89 -16.36
N THR A 24 9.27 -18.18 -16.32
CA THR A 24 9.93 -18.97 -15.27
C THR A 24 9.40 -20.41 -15.12
N VAL A 25 8.69 -20.95 -16.12
CA VAL A 25 8.17 -22.34 -16.11
C VAL A 25 9.28 -23.35 -16.38
N GLY A 26 10.05 -23.13 -17.46
CA GLY A 26 11.26 -23.89 -17.77
C GLY A 26 11.09 -25.41 -17.85
N TYR A 27 10.27 -25.92 -18.79
CA TYR A 27 10.11 -27.38 -18.98
C TYR A 27 11.40 -28.14 -19.31
N GLY A 28 12.37 -27.47 -19.92
CA GLY A 28 13.68 -28.06 -20.26
C GLY A 28 13.67 -28.98 -21.48
N ASP A 29 12.59 -28.94 -22.26
CA ASP A 29 12.43 -29.63 -23.55
C ASP A 29 13.39 -29.09 -24.62
N PHE A 30 13.65 -27.77 -24.61
CA PHE A 30 14.65 -27.13 -25.45
C PHE A 30 15.63 -26.32 -24.62
N PHE A 31 16.92 -26.35 -24.97
CA PHE A 31 17.94 -25.54 -24.32
C PHE A 31 19.14 -25.27 -25.24
N PRO A 32 19.84 -24.13 -25.07
CA PRO A 32 21.01 -23.83 -25.88
C PRO A 32 22.18 -24.73 -25.50
N HIS A 33 22.68 -25.48 -26.49
CA HIS A 33 23.89 -26.29 -26.33
C HIS A 33 25.18 -25.47 -26.49
N THR A 34 25.10 -24.26 -27.04
CA THR A 34 26.26 -23.40 -27.28
C THR A 34 26.52 -22.45 -26.10
N TYR A 35 27.79 -22.18 -25.81
CA TYR A 35 28.22 -21.21 -24.79
C TYR A 35 27.56 -19.83 -24.93
N PRO A 36 27.56 -19.16 -26.11
CA PRO A 36 26.91 -17.86 -26.25
C PRO A 36 25.39 -17.93 -26.06
N GLY A 37 24.73 -19.00 -26.49
CA GLY A 37 23.29 -19.18 -26.29
C GLY A 37 22.91 -19.28 -24.81
N ARG A 38 23.74 -19.96 -24.01
CA ARG A 38 23.56 -20.05 -22.55
C ARG A 38 23.71 -18.69 -21.87
N MET A 39 24.66 -17.86 -22.30
CA MET A 39 24.81 -16.51 -21.77
C MET A 39 23.57 -15.64 -22.03
N VAL A 40 23.03 -15.69 -23.25
CA VAL A 40 21.82 -14.94 -23.62
C VAL A 40 20.62 -15.39 -22.79
N CYS A 41 20.40 -16.71 -22.65
CA CYS A 41 19.33 -17.23 -21.79
C CYS A 41 19.51 -16.83 -20.31
N GLY A 42 20.74 -16.83 -19.81
CA GLY A 42 21.05 -16.38 -18.45
C GLY A 42 20.73 -14.91 -18.22
N ILE A 43 21.13 -14.03 -19.13
CA ILE A 43 20.82 -12.59 -19.06
C ILE A 43 19.30 -12.39 -19.13
N PHE A 44 18.64 -13.08 -20.05
CA PHE A 44 17.19 -12.99 -20.21
C PHE A 44 16.42 -13.43 -18.95
N ALA A 45 16.88 -14.49 -18.27
CA ALA A 45 16.29 -14.93 -17.00
C ALA A 45 16.41 -13.85 -15.90
N VAL A 46 17.56 -13.18 -15.78
CA VAL A 46 17.75 -12.07 -14.84
C VAL A 46 16.83 -10.89 -15.20
N CYS A 47 16.74 -10.53 -16.48
CA CYS A 47 15.84 -9.48 -16.94
C CYS A 47 14.37 -9.77 -16.60
N GLY A 48 13.93 -11.03 -16.74
CA GLY A 48 12.58 -11.45 -16.37
C GLY A 48 12.26 -11.16 -14.89
N ILE A 49 13.18 -11.51 -13.99
CA ILE A 49 13.05 -11.27 -12.55
C ILE A 49 12.96 -9.77 -12.24
N VAL A 50 13.79 -8.94 -12.89
CA VAL A 50 13.77 -7.49 -12.72
C VAL A 50 12.44 -6.90 -13.15
N ILE A 51 11.89 -7.34 -14.29
CA ILE A 51 10.60 -6.86 -14.79
C ILE A 51 9.48 -7.22 -13.82
N VAL A 52 9.42 -8.46 -13.34
CA VAL A 52 8.43 -8.87 -12.33
C VAL A 52 8.56 -8.01 -11.07
N GLY A 53 9.78 -7.77 -10.59
CA GLY A 53 10.03 -6.89 -9.45
C GLY A 53 9.54 -5.45 -9.66
N LEU A 54 9.74 -4.88 -10.85
CA LEU A 54 9.25 -3.54 -11.20
C LEU A 54 7.73 -3.48 -11.24
N VAL A 55 7.07 -4.51 -11.78
CA VAL A 55 5.61 -4.60 -11.78
C VAL A 55 5.08 -4.70 -10.35
N THR A 56 5.66 -5.58 -9.53
CA THR A 56 5.32 -5.69 -8.10
C THR A 56 5.53 -4.37 -7.35
N ALA A 57 6.64 -3.67 -7.60
CA ALA A 57 6.92 -2.37 -7.00
C ALA A 57 5.90 -1.32 -7.44
N SER A 58 5.56 -1.27 -8.73
CA SER A 58 4.57 -0.32 -9.27
C SER A 58 3.18 -0.55 -8.65
N ILE A 59 2.77 -1.81 -8.53
CA ILE A 59 1.53 -2.18 -7.86
C ILE A 59 1.59 -1.80 -6.38
N SER A 60 2.70 -2.10 -5.69
CA SER A 60 2.89 -1.72 -4.29
C SER A 60 2.80 -0.21 -4.11
N SER A 61 3.43 0.59 -4.97
CA SER A 61 3.35 2.05 -4.95
C SER A 61 1.94 2.56 -5.21
N ALA A 62 1.15 1.89 -6.05
CA ALA A 62 -0.25 2.24 -6.26
C ALA A 62 -1.14 1.96 -5.03
N PHE A 63 -0.77 0.97 -4.21
CA PHE A 63 -1.47 0.63 -2.97
C PHE A 63 -0.89 1.32 -1.73
N GLN A 64 0.34 1.82 -1.79
CA GLN A 64 0.94 2.60 -0.71
C GLN A 64 0.31 3.98 -0.69
N TRP A 65 -0.09 4.40 0.51
CA TRP A 65 -0.65 5.71 0.75
C TRP A 65 0.43 6.75 0.45
N ASP A 66 0.08 7.77 -0.34
CA ASP A 66 1.02 8.83 -0.65
C ASP A 66 1.47 9.50 0.66
N TRP A 67 2.77 9.78 0.80
CA TRP A 67 3.32 10.39 2.02
C TRP A 67 2.65 11.74 2.36
N GLN A 68 2.05 12.43 1.37
CA GLN A 68 1.24 13.62 1.58
C GLN A 68 -0.06 13.30 2.34
N GLU A 69 -0.75 12.22 1.98
CA GLU A 69 -1.99 11.79 2.63
C GLU A 69 -1.75 11.38 4.09
N GLN A 70 -0.65 10.67 4.34
CA GLN A 70 -0.29 10.24 5.69
C GLN A 70 -0.02 11.43 6.62
N SER A 71 0.59 12.50 6.10
CA SER A 71 0.81 13.75 6.83
C SER A 71 -0.50 14.49 7.14
N VAL A 72 -1.48 14.46 6.23
CA VAL A 72 -2.82 15.02 6.47
C VAL A 72 -3.58 14.20 7.51
N LEU A 73 -3.52 12.87 7.46
CA LEU A 73 -4.15 12.00 8.45
C LEU A 73 -3.61 12.26 9.86
N LEU A 74 -2.29 12.48 10.01
CA LEU A 74 -1.71 12.88 11.30
C LEU A 74 -2.30 14.20 11.82
N HIS A 75 -2.47 15.20 10.95
CA HIS A 75 -3.12 16.46 11.33
C HIS A 75 -4.59 16.26 11.71
N VAL A 76 -5.32 15.40 10.99
CA VAL A 76 -6.71 15.05 11.32
C VAL A 76 -6.79 14.35 12.67
N GLN A 77 -5.90 13.40 12.96
CA GLN A 77 -5.84 12.72 14.26
C GLN A 77 -5.52 13.69 15.41
N GLN A 78 -4.56 14.60 15.19
CA GLN A 78 -4.26 15.66 16.16
C GLN A 78 -5.46 16.59 16.41
N GLN A 79 -6.26 16.87 15.38
CA GLN A 79 -7.49 17.64 15.51
C GLN A 79 -8.52 16.87 16.37
N VAL A 80 -8.69 15.56 16.15
CA VAL A 80 -9.59 14.72 16.94
C VAL A 80 -9.13 14.65 18.41
N ALA A 81 -7.83 14.49 18.66
CA ALA A 81 -7.26 14.49 20.01
C ALA A 81 -7.48 15.81 20.76
N LYS A 82 -7.39 16.96 20.05
CA LYS A 82 -7.68 18.28 20.65
C LYS A 82 -9.18 18.52 20.87
N ARG A 83 -10.06 17.89 20.08
CA ARG A 83 -11.52 18.01 20.23
C ARG A 83 -12.02 17.39 21.54
N SER A 84 -11.48 16.24 21.95
CA SER A 84 -11.89 15.60 23.22
C SER A 84 -11.59 16.47 24.44
N LEU A 85 -10.44 17.15 24.46
CA LEU A 85 -10.07 18.09 25.52
C LEU A 85 -11.04 19.30 25.57
N LYS A 86 -11.37 19.89 24.42
CA LYS A 86 -12.32 21.01 24.34
C LYS A 86 -13.73 20.60 24.79
N GLN A 87 -14.17 19.40 24.43
CA GLN A 87 -15.46 18.86 24.85
C GLN A 87 -15.50 18.55 26.34
N ALA A 88 -14.44 17.97 26.91
CA ALA A 88 -14.34 17.77 28.35
C ALA A 88 -14.39 19.10 29.11
N ALA A 89 -13.68 20.12 28.63
CA ALA A 89 -13.71 21.45 29.23
C ALA A 89 -15.10 22.09 29.18
N SER A 90 -15.82 22.02 28.05
CA SER A 90 -17.16 22.60 27.94
C SER A 90 -18.17 21.93 28.89
N GLN A 91 -18.07 20.61 29.06
CA GLN A 91 -18.93 19.89 30.01
C GLN A 91 -18.66 20.30 31.46
N LEU A 92 -17.38 20.43 31.84
CA LEU A 92 -17.01 20.88 33.20
C LEU A 92 -17.48 22.31 33.47
N ILE A 93 -17.28 23.23 32.51
CA ILE A 93 -17.70 24.63 32.63
C ILE A 93 -19.22 24.73 32.70
N GLY A 94 -19.96 24.04 31.82
CA GLY A 94 -21.41 24.04 31.84
C GLY A 94 -21.98 23.52 33.16
N THR A 95 -21.43 22.40 33.66
CA THR A 95 -21.84 21.82 34.93
C THR A 95 -21.54 22.76 36.11
N PHE A 96 -20.37 23.42 36.11
CA PHE A 96 -19.99 24.36 37.17
C PHE A 96 -20.88 25.61 37.19
N ILE A 97 -21.18 26.19 36.02
CA ILE A 97 -22.04 27.37 35.88
C ILE A 97 -23.48 27.05 36.33
N VAL A 98 -24.04 25.92 35.90
CA VAL A 98 -25.39 25.48 36.30
C VAL A 98 -25.46 25.27 37.81
N ARG A 99 -24.43 24.64 38.41
CA ARG A 99 -24.36 24.40 39.85
C ARG A 99 -24.21 25.70 40.64
N ARG A 100 -23.44 26.68 40.14
CA ARG A 100 -23.33 28.02 40.74
C ARG A 100 -24.63 28.81 40.65
N ARG A 101 -25.31 28.81 39.50
CA ARG A 101 -26.62 29.48 39.33
C ARG A 101 -27.68 28.93 40.29
N ARG A 102 -27.76 27.60 40.46
CA ARG A 102 -28.69 26.98 41.42
C ARG A 102 -28.43 27.43 42.87
N LYS A 103 -27.17 27.56 43.28
CA LYS A 103 -26.82 27.99 44.64
C LYS A 103 -27.12 29.47 44.89
N GLY A 104 -27.00 30.32 43.87
CA GLY A 104 -27.40 31.72 43.91
C GLY A 104 -28.93 31.91 43.96
N SER A 105 -29.68 31.15 43.16
CA SER A 105 -31.15 31.20 43.14
C SER A 105 -31.78 30.70 44.45
N LYS A 106 -31.24 29.64 45.08
CA LYS A 106 -31.70 29.21 46.41
C LYS A 106 -31.42 30.26 47.50
N ARG A 107 -30.35 31.05 47.39
CA ARG A 107 -30.11 32.17 48.33
C ARG A 107 -31.07 33.34 48.07
N ALA A 108 -31.35 33.68 46.81
CA ALA A 108 -32.30 34.73 46.47
C ALA A 108 -33.74 34.41 46.91
N GLY A 109 -34.17 33.15 46.77
CA GLY A 109 -35.49 32.71 47.23
C GLY A 109 -35.65 32.59 48.76
N VAL A 110 -34.56 32.63 49.53
CA VAL A 110 -34.60 32.64 51.01
C VAL A 110 -34.68 34.06 51.57
N ILE A 111 -34.41 35.10 50.77
CA ILE A 111 -34.40 36.51 51.19
C ILE A 111 -35.73 37.22 50.86
N VAL A 112 -36.79 36.50 50.48
CA VAL A 112 -38.14 37.08 50.37
C VAL A 112 -39.02 36.61 51.53
N PRO A 113 -39.01 37.29 52.69
CA PRO A 113 -40.06 37.19 53.69
C PRO A 113 -41.16 38.23 53.48
N GLN A 114 -42.40 37.72 53.52
CA GLN A 114 -43.72 38.39 53.66
C GLN A 114 -44.16 39.28 52.50
#